data_AF-U6EE22-F1
#
_entry.id   AF-U6EE22-F1
#
_cell.length_a   1.000
_cell.length_b   1.000
_cell.length_c   1.000
_cell.angle_alpha   90.00
_cell.angle_beta   90.00
_cell.angle_gamma   90.00
#
_symmetry.space_group_name_H-M   'P 1'
#
loop_
_entity.id
_entity.type
_entity.pdbx_description
1 polymer ?
#
loop_
_entity_poly.entity_id
_entity_poly.type
_entity_poly.pdbx_seq_one_letter_code
_entity_poly.pdbx_strand_id
1 'polypeptide(L)' 'MEKDRIEEDLPEDTLFEMRIPPGITQSIMADIITKFDLELENTDDGPVLRGTKEKLENAQDHIVKALNERIRELEKQS' A
#
# COMPACT_ATOMS: atom_id res chain seq x y z
N MET A 1 -11.37 17.54 -23.81
CA MET A 1 -12.09 17.30 -22.55
C MET A 1 -11.06 16.80 -21.58
N GLU A 2 -10.44 17.75 -20.88
CA GLU A 2 -9.54 17.47 -19.77
C GLU A 2 -10.35 16.66 -18.76
N LYS A 3 -9.78 15.56 -18.27
CA LYS A 3 -10.39 14.81 -17.17
C LYS A 3 -10.27 15.69 -15.94
N ASP A 4 -11.29 16.51 -15.68
CA ASP A 4 -11.55 17.09 -14.38
C ASP A 4 -11.68 15.92 -13.42
N ARG A 5 -10.55 15.54 -12.81
CA ARG A 5 -10.54 14.74 -11.59
C ARG A 5 -11.23 15.65 -10.58
N ILE A 6 -12.51 15.40 -10.37
CA ILE A 6 -13.20 15.87 -9.19
C ILE A 6 -12.44 15.18 -8.04
N GLU A 7 -11.50 15.90 -7.42
CA GLU A 7 -11.15 15.61 -6.04
C GLU A 7 -12.43 15.91 -5.28
N GLU A 8 -13.26 14.88 -5.08
CA GLU A 8 -14.36 14.97 -4.13
C GLU A 8 -13.72 15.37 -2.80
N ASP A 9 -14.21 16.48 -2.23
CA ASP A 9 -13.77 16.99 -0.92
C ASP A 9 -14.29 16.03 0.15
N LEU A 10 -13.67 14.85 0.19
CA LEU A 10 -13.97 13.77 1.10
C LEU A 10 -13.46 14.17 2.49
N PRO A 11 -14.19 13.84 3.56
CA PRO A 11 -13.70 14.04 4.93
C PRO A 11 -12.28 13.50 5.10
N GLU A 12 -11.41 14.22 5.82
CA GLU A 12 -10.00 13.80 6.05
C GLU A 12 -9.90 12.37 6.61
N ASP A 13 -10.88 11.94 7.40
CA ASP A 13 -10.95 10.61 8.02
C ASP A 13 -11.55 9.53 7.09
N THR A 14 -11.80 9.83 5.82
CA THR A 14 -12.33 8.86 4.87
C THR A 14 -11.34 7.71 4.70
N LEU A 15 -11.83 6.50 4.89
CA LEU A 15 -11.06 5.28 4.74
C LEU A 15 -11.20 4.74 3.32
N PHE A 16 -10.07 4.38 2.74
CA PHE A 16 -9.95 3.79 1.42
C PHE A 16 -9.33 2.40 1.53
N GLU A 17 -9.40 1.66 0.44
CA GLU A 17 -8.82 0.33 0.32
C GLU A 17 -7.70 0.32 -0.72
N MET A 18 -6.61 -0.37 -0.40
CA MET A 18 -5.51 -0.62 -1.32
C MET A 18 -5.25 -2.12 -1.42
N ARG A 19 -5.31 -2.65 -2.65
CA ARG A 19 -4.92 -4.04 -2.93
C ARG A 19 -3.44 -4.24 -2.61
N ILE A 20 -3.12 -5.38 -2.03
CA ILE A 20 -1.75 -5.75 -1.69
C ILE A 20 -1.01 -6.19 -2.95
N PRO A 21 0.10 -5.53 -3.33
CA PRO A 21 0.91 -5.96 -4.46
C PRO A 21 1.47 -7.38 -4.31
N PRO A 22 1.58 -8.15 -5.40
CA PRO A 22 2.20 -9.47 -5.36
C PRO A 22 3.70 -9.37 -5.02
N GLY A 23 4.24 -10.42 -4.40
CA GLY A 23 5.67 -10.48 -4.04
C GLY A 23 6.04 -9.83 -2.71
N ILE A 24 5.09 -9.20 -2.01
CA ILE A 24 5.28 -8.71 -0.65
C ILE A 24 5.36 -9.89 0.32
N THR A 25 6.37 -9.88 1.18
CA THR A 25 6.53 -10.88 2.25
C THR A 25 5.67 -10.54 3.45
N GLN A 26 5.38 -11.53 4.31
CA GLN A 26 4.69 -11.30 5.58
C GLN A 26 5.42 -10.30 6.49
N SER A 27 6.76 -10.25 6.42
CA SER A 27 7.56 -9.29 7.20
C SER A 27 7.34 -7.84 6.74
N ILE A 28 7.32 -7.59 5.43
CA ILE A 28 7.04 -6.26 4.87
C ILE A 28 5.59 -5.87 5.21
N MET A 29 4.66 -6.83 5.13
CA MET A 29 3.26 -6.61 5.50
C MET A 29 3.10 -6.17 6.96
N ALA A 30 3.76 -6.87 7.89
CA ALA A 30 3.71 -6.52 9.30
C ALA A 30 4.32 -5.15 9.60
N ASP A 31 5.41 -4.79 8.91
CA ASP A 31 6.07 -3.49 9.04
C ASP A 31 5.14 -2.35 8.61
N ILE A 32 4.53 -2.43 7.41
CA ILE A 32 3.66 -1.36 6.91
C ILE A 32 2.37 -1.20 7.73
N ILE A 33 1.78 -2.30 8.19
CA ILE A 33 0.59 -2.26 9.06
C ILE A 33 0.90 -1.50 10.34
N THR A 34 2.01 -1.85 10.99
CA THR A 34 2.40 -1.25 12.27
C THR A 34 2.86 0.20 12.10
N LYS A 35 3.64 0.48 11.06
CA LYS A 35 4.29 1.77 10.84
C LYS A 35 3.32 2.86 10.40
N PHE A 36 2.33 2.50 9.57
CA PHE A 36 1.38 3.45 9.01
C PHE A 36 0.00 3.36 9.66
N ASP A 37 -0.17 2.49 10.67
CA ASP A 37 -1.42 2.29 11.40
C ASP A 37 -2.57 2.02 10.42
N LEU A 38 -2.41 0.91 9.69
CA LEU A 38 -3.33 0.40 8.68
C LEU A 38 -4.03 -0.86 9.18
N GLU A 39 -5.26 -1.07 8.71
CA GLU A 39 -6.01 -2.30 8.95
C GLU A 39 -5.80 -3.28 7.79
N LEU A 40 -5.81 -4.58 8.11
CA LEU A 40 -5.83 -5.65 7.12
C LEU A 40 -7.24 -6.24 7.08
N GLU A 41 -7.90 -6.15 5.93
CA GLU A 41 -9.24 -6.67 5.72
C GLU A 41 -9.23 -7.80 4.68
N ASN A 42 -9.97 -8.88 4.95
CA ASN A 42 -10.11 -9.99 4.01
C ASN A 42 -11.38 -9.78 3.18
N THR A 43 -11.22 -9.60 1.88
CA THR A 43 -12.34 -9.51 0.92
C THR A 43 -12.44 -10.78 0.09
N ASP A 44 -13.53 -10.94 -0.66
CA ASP A 44 -13.71 -12.06 -1.59
C ASP A 44 -12.63 -12.11 -2.69
N ASP A 45 -12.08 -10.94 -3.06
CA ASP A 45 -11.00 -10.79 -4.04
C ASP A 45 -9.58 -10.90 -3.41
N GLY A 46 -9.52 -11.22 -2.11
CA GLY A 46 -8.28 -11.32 -1.35
C GLY A 46 -8.08 -10.17 -0.35
N PRO A 47 -6.96 -10.15 0.37
CA PRO A 47 -6.72 -9.17 1.41
C PRO A 47 -6.40 -7.77 0.85
N VAL A 48 -6.89 -6.75 1.55
CA VAL A 48 -6.63 -5.34 1.26
C VAL A 48 -6.13 -4.62 2.52
N LEU A 49 -5.36 -3.55 2.30
CA LEU A 49 -5.02 -2.59 3.35
C LEU A 49 -6.06 -1.49 3.38
N ARG A 50 -6.51 -1.13 4.57
CA ARG A 50 -7.52 -0.10 4.80
C ARG A 50 -6.97 1.01 5.68
N GLY A 51 -7.19 2.26 5.28
CA GLY A 51 -6.65 3.44 5.96
C GLY A 51 -7.00 4.75 5.26
N THR A 52 -6.56 5.87 5.81
CA THR A 52 -6.68 7.17 5.12
C THR A 52 -5.82 7.19 3.87
N LYS A 53 -6.18 8.02 2.89
CA LYS A 53 -5.43 8.16 1.63
C LYS A 53 -3.94 8.41 1.87
N GLU A 54 -3.62 9.36 2.75
CA GLU A 54 -2.23 9.69 3.10
C GLU A 54 -1.46 8.48 3.65
N LYS A 55 -2.06 7.72 4.58
CA LYS A 55 -1.42 6.53 5.15
C LYS A 55 -1.17 5.45 4.10
N LEU A 56 -2.13 5.25 3.18
CA LEU A 56 -2.00 4.27 2.09
C LEU A 56 -0.94 4.69 1.06
N GLU A 57 -0.85 5.96 0.71
CA GLU A 57 0.19 6.50 -0.17
C GLU A 57 1.58 6.33 0.45
N ASN A 58 1.73 6.66 1.74
CA ASN A 58 2.97 6.44 2.48
C ASN A 58 3.36 4.95 2.54
N ALA A 59 2.39 4.05 2.72
CA ALA A 59 2.62 2.62 2.69
C ALA A 59 3.01 2.13 1.29
N GLN A 60 2.38 2.64 0.23
CA GLN A 60 2.72 2.33 -1.16
C GLN A 60 4.18 2.67 -1.46
N ASP A 61 4.63 3.88 -1.11
CA ASP A 61 6.02 4.31 -1.31
C ASP A 61 7.00 3.40 -0.57
N HIS A 62 6.65 3.00 0.66
CA HIS A 62 7.47 2.09 1.45
C HIS A 62 7.57 0.70 0.80
N ILE A 63 6.45 0.15 0.34
CA ILE A 63 6.38 -1.14 -0.36
C ILE A 63 7.26 -1.11 -1.62
N VAL A 64 7.12 -0.08 -2.45
CA VAL A 64 7.88 0.05 -3.70
C VAL A 64 9.38 0.10 -3.40
N LYS A 65 9.78 0.83 -2.36
CA LYS A 65 11.18 0.87 -1.93
C LYS A 65 11.68 -0.52 -1.48
N ALA A 66 10.94 -1.21 -0.62
CA ALA A 66 11.32 -2.52 -0.10
C ALA A 66 11.43 -3.58 -1.23
N LEU A 67 10.50 -3.57 -2.18
CA LEU A 67 10.52 -4.48 -3.33
C LEU A 67 11.73 -4.21 -4.23
N ASN A 68 12.03 -2.94 -4.52
CA ASN A 68 13.19 -2.58 -5.33
C ASN A 68 14.52 -2.94 -4.64
N GLU A 69 14.63 -2.74 -3.33
CA GLU A 69 15.79 -3.19 -2.56
C GLU A 69 15.95 -4.71 -2.67
N ARG A 70 14.85 -5.45 -2.55
CA ARG A 70 14.86 -6.91 -2.68
C ARG A 70 15.28 -7.38 -4.07
N ILE A 71 14.79 -6.73 -5.13
CA ILE A 71 15.18 -7.06 -6.52
C ILE A 71 16.69 -6.86 -6.70
N ARG A 72 17.24 -5.72 -6.23
CA ARG A 72 18.68 -5.44 -6.31
C ARG A 72 19.54 -6.46 -5.55
N GLU A 73 19.06 -6.96 -4.42
CA GLU A 73 19.75 -8.03 -3.68
C GLU A 73 19.83 -9.32 -4.49
N LEU A 74 18.72 -9.70 -5.15
CA LEU A 74 18.64 -10.90 -5.97
C LEU A 74 19.51 -10.80 -7.23
N GLU A 75 19.56 -9.63 -7.86
CA GLU A 75 20.44 -9.37 -9.01
C GLU A 75 21.92 -9.52 -8.67
N LYS A 76 22.34 -9.16 -7.45
CA LYS A 76 23.73 -9.32 -6.99
C LYS A 76 24.12 -10.78 -6.70
N GLN A 77 23.13 -11.65 -6.54
CA GLN A 77 23.33 -13.08 -6.26
C GLN A 77 23.32 -13.94 -7.54
N SER A 78 23.04 -13.34 -8.69
CA SER A 78 23.02 -13.97 -10.02
C SER A 78 24.34 -13.75 -10.75
#